data_AF-A0A9D6PT33-F1
#
_entry.id   AF-A0A9D6PT33-F1
#
_cell.length_a   1.000
_cell.length_b   1.000
_cell.length_c   1.000
_cell.angle_alpha   90.00
_cell.angle_beta   90.00
_cell.angle_gamma   90.00
#
_symmetry.space_group_name_H-M   'P 1'
#
loop_
_entity.id
_entity.type
_entity.pdbx_description
1 polymer ?
#
loop_
_entity_poly.entity_id
_entity_poly.type
_entity_poly.pdbx_seq_one_letter_code
_entity_poly.pdbx_strand_id
1 'polypeptide(L)' 'MKDYRKAQKNIDVSVGESVKIIRELQALSQNDLATLTGIPQSTLSAIENNRVQLGVERAKVLARALKCH' A
#
# COMPACT_ATOMS: atom_id res chain seq x y z
N MET A 1 27.00 11.56 7.80
CA MET A 1 25.72 11.54 7.05
C MET A 1 25.89 12.28 5.71
N LYS A 2 26.66 11.74 4.75
CA LYS A 2 27.02 12.46 3.51
C LYS A 2 26.50 11.84 2.21
N ASP A 3 25.78 10.71 2.27
CA ASP A 3 25.39 9.97 1.06
C ASP A 3 23.88 9.69 0.95
N TYR A 4 23.03 10.59 1.47
CA TYR A 4 21.59 10.50 1.17
C TYR A 4 21.35 10.96 -0.27
N ARG A 5 21.20 10.01 -1.21
CA ARG A 5 20.72 10.27 -2.56
C ARG A 5 19.23 9.99 -2.62
N LYS A 6 18.44 11.03 -2.90
CA LYS A 6 17.00 10.89 -3.16
C LYS A 6 16.82 10.00 -4.39
N ALA A 7 16.05 8.91 -4.25
CA ALA A 7 15.74 8.04 -5.37
C ALA A 7 15.05 8.84 -6.49
N GLN A 8 15.53 8.69 -7.74
CA GLN A 8 14.83 9.25 -8.90
C GLN A 8 13.50 8.51 -9.08
N LYS A 9 12.39 9.24 -8.97
CA LYS A 9 11.06 8.74 -9.36
C LYS A 9 11.04 8.61 -10.89
N ASN A 10 11.15 7.40 -11.40
CA ASN A 10 11.11 7.12 -12.84
C ASN A 10 9.67 7.04 -13.38
N ILE A 11 8.70 6.87 -12.50
CA ILE A 11 7.28 6.68 -12.81
C ILE A 11 6.46 7.37 -11.72
N ASP A 12 5.39 8.04 -12.11
CA ASP A 12 4.45 8.58 -11.13
C ASP A 12 3.49 7.47 -10.72
N VAL A 13 3.57 7.09 -9.45
CA VAL A 13 2.82 5.96 -8.88
C VAL A 13 1.79 6.54 -7.93
N SER A 14 0.54 6.15 -8.10
CA SER A 14 -0.51 6.58 -7.18
C SER A 14 -0.33 5.92 -5.80
N VAL A 15 -1.05 6.45 -4.79
CA VAL A 15 -1.08 5.83 -3.47
C VAL A 15 -1.66 4.41 -3.54
N GLY A 16 -2.76 4.22 -4.29
CA GLY A 16 -3.37 2.90 -4.48
C GLY A 16 -2.43 1.90 -5.15
N GLU A 17 -1.74 2.34 -6.19
CA GLU A 17 -0.79 1.52 -6.92
C GLU A 17 0.44 1.19 -6.09
N SER A 18 0.89 2.11 -5.23
CA SER A 18 1.94 1.85 -4.24
C SER A 18 1.54 0.74 -3.25
N VAL A 19 0.29 0.75 -2.75
CA VAL A 19 -0.22 -0.31 -1.88
C VAL A 19 -0.22 -1.66 -2.59
N LYS A 20 -0.69 -1.69 -3.86
CA LYS A 20 -0.69 -2.89 -4.69
C LYS A 20 0.72 -3.46 -4.88
N ILE A 21 1.67 -2.60 -5.28
CA ILE A 21 3.06 -3.00 -5.52
C ILE A 21 3.66 -3.63 -4.27
N ILE A 22 3.54 -2.98 -3.11
CA ILE A 22 4.11 -3.50 -1.86
C ILE A 22 3.44 -4.83 -1.47
N ARG A 23 2.11 -4.95 -1.62
CA ARG A 23 1.38 -6.20 -1.37
C ARG A 23 1.92 -7.35 -2.24
N GLU A 24 2.07 -7.10 -3.54
CA GLU A 24 2.52 -8.11 -4.50
C GLU A 24 3.99 -8.50 -4.31
N LEU A 25 4.85 -7.55 -3.94
CA LEU A 25 6.24 -7.83 -3.55
C LEU A 25 6.34 -8.74 -2.32
N GLN A 26 5.30 -8.77 -1.48
CA GLN A 26 5.20 -9.65 -0.31
C GLN A 26 4.43 -10.94 -0.60
N ALA A 27 4.10 -11.21 -1.87
CA ALA A 27 3.33 -12.37 -2.32
C ALA A 27 1.96 -12.54 -1.63
N LEU A 28 1.37 -11.44 -1.15
CA LEU A 28 0.06 -11.44 -0.52
C LEU A 28 -1.04 -11.27 -1.57
N SER A 29 -2.11 -12.04 -1.50
CA SER A 29 -3.35 -11.71 -2.21
C SER A 29 -4.10 -10.58 -1.51
N GLN A 30 -5.09 -9.99 -2.17
CA GLN A 30 -5.96 -9.00 -1.51
C GLN A 30 -6.78 -9.62 -0.37
N ASN A 31 -7.09 -10.92 -0.43
CA ASN A 31 -7.74 -11.63 0.67
C ASN A 31 -6.80 -11.82 1.86
N ASP A 32 -5.52 -12.15 1.62
CA ASP A 32 -4.54 -12.27 2.70
C ASP A 32 -4.33 -10.92 3.40
N LEU A 33 -4.21 -9.84 2.62
CA LEU A 33 -4.11 -8.50 3.18
C LEU A 33 -5.39 -8.09 3.92
N ALA A 34 -6.57 -8.51 3.46
CA ALA A 34 -7.83 -8.29 4.16
C ALA A 34 -7.83 -8.96 5.54
N THR A 35 -7.37 -10.21 5.61
CA THR A 35 -7.23 -10.94 6.89
C THR A 35 -6.24 -10.25 7.83
N LEU A 36 -5.11 -9.76 7.31
CA LEU A 36 -4.08 -9.08 8.12
C LEU A 36 -4.52 -7.71 8.64
N THR A 37 -5.35 -6.99 7.89
CA THR A 37 -5.70 -5.59 8.19
C THR A 37 -7.09 -5.41 8.78
N GLY A 38 -7.97 -6.42 8.64
CA GLY A 38 -9.40 -6.29 8.92
C GLY A 38 -10.14 -5.40 7.92
N ILE A 39 -9.49 -4.93 6.85
CA ILE A 39 -10.11 -4.14 5.79
C ILE A 39 -10.75 -5.10 4.78
N PRO A 40 -12.03 -4.93 4.39
CA PRO A 40 -12.65 -5.81 3.41
C PRO A 40 -11.86 -5.85 2.10
N GLN A 41 -11.73 -7.03 1.48
CA GLN A 41 -11.01 -7.19 0.22
C GLN A 41 -11.55 -6.25 -0.88
N SER A 42 -12.86 -6.04 -0.95
CA SER A 42 -13.49 -5.09 -1.88
C SER A 42 -13.02 -3.65 -1.67
N THR A 43 -12.76 -3.26 -0.41
CA THR A 43 -12.21 -1.95 -0.05
C THR A 43 -10.74 -1.86 -0.42
N LEU A 44 -9.94 -2.91 -0.21
CA LEU A 44 -8.55 -2.97 -0.67
C LEU A 44 -8.47 -2.85 -2.19
N SER A 45 -9.33 -3.57 -2.92
CA SER A 45 -9.45 -3.45 -4.38
C SER A 45 -9.82 -2.03 -4.81
N ALA A 46 -10.76 -1.37 -4.12
CA ALA A 46 -11.11 0.01 -4.42
C ALA A 46 -9.96 0.99 -4.16
N ILE A 47 -9.16 0.78 -3.10
CA ILE A 47 -7.95 1.57 -2.80
C ILE A 47 -6.91 1.35 -3.88
N GLU A 48 -6.57 0.08 -4.19
CA GLU A 48 -5.55 -0.29 -5.17
C GLU A 48 -5.86 0.25 -6.57
N ASN A 49 -7.15 0.38 -6.92
CA ASN A 49 -7.61 0.93 -8.19
C ASN A 49 -7.96 2.43 -8.13
N ASN A 50 -7.56 3.15 -7.06
CA ASN A 50 -7.80 4.58 -6.87
C ASN A 50 -9.28 5.01 -6.91
N ARG A 51 -10.22 4.09 -6.64
CA ARG A 51 -11.67 4.37 -6.59
C ARG A 51 -12.11 4.95 -5.25
N VAL A 52 -11.28 4.84 -4.22
CA VAL A 52 -11.51 5.38 -2.87
C VAL A 52 -10.23 6.04 -2.38
N GLN A 53 -10.36 7.22 -1.75
CA GLN A 53 -9.23 7.88 -1.11
C GLN A 53 -8.78 7.11 0.14
N LEU A 54 -7.47 6.95 0.29
CA LEU A 54 -6.88 6.31 1.46
C LEU A 54 -6.82 7.29 2.63
N GLY A 55 -7.73 7.15 3.59
CA GLY A 55 -7.70 7.93 4.84
C GLY A 55 -6.53 7.54 5.75
N VAL A 56 -6.14 8.48 6.63
CA VAL A 56 -4.97 8.35 7.52
C VAL A 56 -4.99 7.08 8.38
N GLU A 57 -6.15 6.71 8.94
CA GLU A 57 -6.25 5.53 9.81
C GLU A 57 -6.02 4.24 9.03
N ARG A 58 -6.59 4.12 7.82
CA ARG A 58 -6.35 2.96 6.95
C ARG A 58 -4.90 2.94 6.45
N ALA A 59 -4.30 4.09 6.18
CA ALA A 59 -2.90 4.18 5.81
C ALA A 59 -1.99 3.64 6.92
N LYS A 60 -2.25 3.99 8.20
CA LYS A 60 -1.51 3.44 9.34
C LYS A 60 -1.67 1.92 9.48
N VAL A 61 -2.89 1.41 9.29
CA VAL A 61 -3.15 -0.05 9.34
C VAL A 61 -2.39 -0.77 8.23
N LEU A 62 -2.46 -0.28 7.00
CA LEU A 62 -1.73 -0.83 5.86
C LEU A 62 -0.21 -0.76 6.07
N ALA A 63 0.32 0.36 6.55
CA ALA A 63 1.76 0.51 6.78
C ALA A 63 2.31 -0.48 7.82
N ARG A 64 1.51 -0.81 8.84
CA ARG A 64 1.87 -1.86 9.82
C ARG A 64 1.79 -3.26 9.21
N ALA A 65 0.70 -3.58 8.52
CA ALA A 65 0.49 -4.89 7.91
C ALA A 65 1.54 -5.21 6.83
N LEU A 66 1.87 -4.20 6.02
CA LEU A 66 2.87 -4.27 4.95
C LEU A 66 4.29 -3.95 5.43
N LYS A 67 4.52 -3.72 6.74
CA LYS A 67 5.83 -3.45 7.33
C LYS A 67 6.62 -2.33 6.61
N CYS A 68 5.93 -1.26 6.22
CA CYS A 68 6.48 -0.14 5.47
C CYS A 68 6.25 1.23 6.17
N HIS A 69 6.32 1.22 7.51
CA HIS A 69 6.06 2.37 8.38
C HIS A 69 7.32 3.19 8.68
#